data_AF-A0A9E1Q8D4-F1
#
_entry.id   AF-A0A9E1Q8D4-F1
#
_cell.length_a   1.000
_cell.length_b   1.000
_cell.length_c   1.000
_cell.angle_alpha   90.00
_cell.angle_beta   90.00
_cell.angle_gamma   90.00
#
_symmetry.space_group_name_H-M   'P 1'
#
loop_
_entity.id
_entity.type
_entity.pdbx_description
1 polymer ?
#
loop_
_entity_poly.entity_id
_entity_poly.type
_entity_poly.pdbx_seq_one_letter_code
_entity_poly.pdbx_strand_id
1 'polypeptide(L)'
;MKVETQVDLTSSLTFHVPALASHYVEVEKDDEIREAILYAKNNKLDILILGGGSNMLFHNDFEGLVIKINSKGVDVLSDDGRRLEVVVEAGEDWHEFVLKSLTNGWGGLENLALIPGCVGASPMQNIGAYGVEIKDVFSWLEAIEIKTCHLKRFNLKECKLDYRESVFK
;
A
#
# COMPACT_ATOMS: atom_id res chain seq x y z
N MET A 1 10.60 -5.47 16.33
CA MET A 1 10.98 -4.57 15.22
C MET A 1 12.44 -4.11 15.29
N LYS A 2 13.17 -3.99 14.16
CA LYS A 2 14.52 -3.37 14.07
C LYS A 2 14.43 -2.10 13.23
N VAL A 3 14.64 -0.94 13.85
CA VAL A 3 14.71 0.36 13.16
C VAL A 3 16.16 0.62 12.74
N GLU A 4 16.36 0.93 11.47
CA GLU A 4 17.63 1.31 10.89
C GLU A 4 17.70 2.83 10.76
N THR A 5 18.90 3.39 10.80
CA THR A 5 19.12 4.84 10.71
C THR A 5 19.95 5.18 9.49
N GLN A 6 19.69 6.34 8.88
CA GLN A 6 20.45 6.84 7.73
C GLN A 6 20.39 5.87 6.53
N VAL A 7 19.19 5.45 6.16
CA VAL A 7 18.96 4.46 5.09
C VAL A 7 18.80 5.16 3.75
N ASP A 8 19.57 4.74 2.75
CA ASP A 8 19.43 5.18 1.36
C ASP A 8 18.15 4.62 0.73
N LEU A 9 17.26 5.52 0.31
CA LEU A 9 16.00 5.19 -0.34
C LEU A 9 16.09 5.15 -1.87
N THR A 10 17.22 5.52 -2.47
CA THR A 10 17.34 5.74 -3.92
C THR A 10 16.84 4.54 -4.74
N SER A 11 17.22 3.32 -4.35
CA SER A 11 16.81 2.08 -5.03
C SER A 11 15.36 1.67 -4.74
N SER A 12 14.75 2.26 -3.71
CA SER A 12 13.34 2.03 -3.36
C SER A 12 12.37 2.96 -4.09
N LEU A 13 12.88 3.91 -4.88
CA LEU A 13 12.11 4.90 -5.63
C LEU A 13 12.28 4.65 -7.13
N THR A 14 11.20 4.64 -7.90
CA THR A 14 11.30 4.43 -9.36
C THR A 14 11.98 5.60 -10.07
N PHE A 15 11.92 6.80 -9.49
CA PHE A 15 12.67 7.96 -9.97
C PHE A 15 14.18 7.87 -9.73
N HIS A 16 14.65 7.02 -8.83
CA HIS A 16 16.06 6.91 -8.43
C HIS A 16 16.69 8.25 -8.02
N VAL A 17 15.90 9.14 -7.43
CA VAL A 17 16.40 10.40 -6.87
C VAL A 17 17.08 10.09 -5.53
N PRO A 18 18.29 10.60 -5.27
CA PRO A 18 18.96 10.44 -3.99
C PRO A 18 18.12 10.97 -2.84
N ALA A 19 17.88 10.13 -1.84
CA ALA A 19 17.20 10.50 -0.61
C ALA A 19 17.59 9.55 0.52
N LEU A 20 17.84 10.10 1.70
CA LEU A 20 18.06 9.36 2.93
C LEU A 20 16.84 9.43 3.85
N ALA A 21 16.52 8.33 4.52
CA ALA A 21 15.62 8.31 5.66
C ALA A 21 16.44 8.37 6.96
N SER A 22 16.11 9.31 7.85
CA SER A 22 16.75 9.36 9.17
C SER A 22 16.50 8.07 9.96
N HIS A 23 15.28 7.52 9.86
CA HIS A 23 14.85 6.26 10.43
C HIS A 23 14.05 5.47 9.41
N TYR A 24 14.27 4.17 9.34
CA TYR A 24 13.61 3.26 8.41
C TYR A 24 13.24 1.96 9.12
N VAL A 25 12.08 1.44 8.78
CA VAL A 25 11.65 0.11 9.21
C VAL A 25 10.82 -0.55 8.12
N GLU A 26 11.03 -1.85 7.95
CA GLU A 26 10.19 -2.70 7.13
C GLU A 26 9.26 -3.52 8.03
N VAL A 27 7.97 -3.59 7.66
CA VAL A 27 6.93 -4.23 8.44
C VAL A 27 6.12 -5.21 7.58
N GLU A 28 5.86 -6.38 8.13
CA GLU A 28 5.13 -7.45 7.46
C GLU A 28 3.76 -7.72 8.09
N LYS A 29 3.48 -7.16 9.28
CA LYS A 29 2.27 -7.42 10.06
C LYS A 29 1.72 -6.16 10.72
N ASP A 30 0.43 -6.18 10.99
CA ASP A 30 -0.28 -5.11 11.70
C ASP A 30 0.35 -4.72 13.04
N ASP A 31 0.80 -5.68 13.84
CA ASP A 31 1.42 -5.39 15.13
C ASP A 31 2.76 -4.66 14.98
N GLU A 32 3.51 -4.94 13.93
CA GLU A 32 4.76 -4.23 13.61
C GLU A 32 4.49 -2.80 13.14
N ILE A 33 3.39 -2.57 12.41
CA ILE A 33 2.92 -1.21 12.08
C ILE A 33 2.61 -0.44 13.37
N ARG A 34 1.94 -1.07 14.34
CA ARG A 34 1.63 -0.44 15.64
C ARG A 34 2.91 -0.14 16.44
N GLU A 35 3.87 -1.07 16.46
CA GLU A 35 5.19 -0.85 17.07
C GLU A 35 5.93 0.33 16.41
N ALA A 36 5.89 0.44 15.07
CA ALA A 36 6.52 1.50 14.31
C ALA A 36 5.89 2.87 14.60
N ILE A 37 4.55 2.95 14.63
CA ILE A 37 3.83 4.18 15.02
C ILE A 37 4.19 4.61 16.43
N LEU A 38 4.27 3.67 17.38
CA LEU A 38 4.65 3.96 18.76
C LEU A 38 6.11 4.46 18.85
N TYR A 39 7.02 3.84 18.11
CA TYR A 39 8.42 4.29 18.02
C TYR A 39 8.52 5.72 17.49
N ALA A 40 7.82 6.05 16.40
CA ALA A 40 7.79 7.41 15.85
C ALA A 40 7.25 8.41 16.88
N LYS A 41 6.15 8.08 17.56
CA LYS A 41 5.55 8.94 18.61
C LYS A 41 6.52 9.20 19.76
N ASN A 42 7.20 8.17 20.27
CA ASN A 42 8.14 8.29 21.38
C ASN A 42 9.37 9.13 21.02
N ASN A 43 9.80 9.06 19.76
CA ASN A 43 10.95 9.82 19.25
C ASN A 43 10.56 11.15 18.58
N LYS A 44 9.27 11.50 18.55
CA LYS A 44 8.72 12.71 17.90
C LYS A 44 9.11 12.81 16.42
N LEU A 45 9.05 11.69 15.72
CA LEU A 45 9.35 11.58 14.30
C LEU A 45 8.06 11.66 13.48
N ASP A 46 8.10 12.40 12.37
CA ASP A 46 7.07 12.30 11.35
C ASP A 46 7.09 10.91 10.70
N ILE A 47 5.92 10.42 10.29
CA ILE A 47 5.77 9.11 9.67
C ILE A 47 5.55 9.28 8.16
N LEU A 48 6.30 8.52 7.37
CA LEU A 48 6.04 8.33 5.95
C LEU A 48 5.79 6.85 5.67
N ILE A 49 4.65 6.53 5.07
CA ILE A 49 4.37 5.16 4.61
C ILE A 49 4.92 4.98 3.20
N LEU A 50 5.74 3.95 2.99
CA LEU A 50 6.33 3.63 1.70
C LEU A 50 5.79 2.29 1.21
N GLY A 51 5.09 2.32 0.07
CA GLY A 51 4.76 1.14 -0.73
C GLY A 51 5.90 0.80 -1.69
N GLY A 52 5.61 0.57 -2.97
CA GLY A 52 6.63 0.33 -4.01
C GLY A 52 7.44 1.56 -4.47
N GLY A 53 7.19 2.76 -3.92
CA GLY A 53 7.92 3.98 -4.29
C GLY A 53 7.71 4.45 -5.74
N SER A 54 6.69 3.94 -6.43
CA SER A 54 6.44 4.19 -7.86
C SER A 54 5.79 5.53 -8.18
N ASN A 55 5.29 6.22 -7.16
CA ASN A 55 4.56 7.49 -7.27
C ASN A 55 5.02 8.48 -6.19
N MET A 56 6.33 8.51 -5.94
CA MET A 56 6.96 9.35 -4.92
C MET A 56 8.11 10.13 -5.54
N LEU A 57 8.22 11.41 -5.19
CA LEU A 57 9.35 12.26 -5.56
C LEU A 57 9.87 12.94 -4.29
N PHE A 58 11.03 12.48 -3.81
CA PHE A 58 11.72 13.12 -2.70
C PHE A 58 12.47 14.33 -3.21
N HIS A 59 12.29 15.48 -2.54
CA HIS A 59 12.99 16.71 -2.88
C HIS A 59 14.17 17.00 -1.95
N ASN A 60 14.29 16.26 -0.84
CA ASN A 60 15.35 16.29 0.16
C ASN A 60 15.33 14.96 0.93
N ASP A 61 16.33 14.76 1.79
CA ASP A 61 16.31 13.71 2.81
C ASP A 61 15.08 13.86 3.73
N PHE A 62 14.59 12.73 4.25
CA PHE A 62 13.43 12.65 5.12
C PHE A 62 13.85 12.46 6.57
N GLU A 63 13.73 13.53 7.36
CA GLU A 63 14.01 13.57 8.80
C GLU A 63 12.85 13.00 9.64
N GLY A 64 12.43 11.77 9.33
CA GLY A 64 11.40 11.04 10.07
C GLY A 64 11.56 9.54 9.96
N LEU A 65 10.52 8.80 10.35
CA LEU A 65 10.42 7.36 10.20
C LEU A 65 9.73 6.99 8.89
N VAL A 66 10.46 6.36 7.98
CA VAL A 66 9.88 5.66 6.83
C VAL A 66 9.47 4.25 7.27
N ILE A 67 8.18 3.93 7.10
CA ILE A 67 7.62 2.60 7.33
C ILE A 67 7.34 1.98 5.96
N LYS A 68 8.19 1.03 5.55
CA LYS A 68 8.02 0.24 4.33
C LYS A 68 7.04 -0.91 4.60
N ILE A 69 5.93 -0.94 3.87
CA ILE A 69 4.97 -2.02 3.95
C ILE A 69 5.41 -3.18 3.08
N ASN A 70 5.59 -4.36 3.67
CA ASN A 70 5.97 -5.60 2.98
C ASN A 70 5.11 -6.81 3.41
N SER A 71 3.91 -6.59 3.95
CA SER A 71 2.97 -7.69 4.25
C SER A 71 2.62 -8.46 2.97
N LYS A 72 2.50 -9.79 3.08
CA LYS A 72 2.23 -10.72 1.97
C LYS A 72 1.10 -11.66 2.33
N GLY A 73 0.27 -11.99 1.35
CA GLY A 73 -0.93 -12.77 1.57
C GLY A 73 -2.00 -12.47 0.54
N VAL A 74 -2.59 -13.54 0.02
CA VAL A 74 -3.77 -13.48 -0.85
C VAL A 74 -4.68 -14.62 -0.43
N ASP A 75 -5.81 -14.27 0.18
CA ASP A 75 -6.80 -15.22 0.69
C ASP A 75 -8.10 -15.10 -0.08
N VAL A 76 -8.67 -16.24 -0.47
CA VAL A 76 -10.01 -16.29 -1.05
C VAL A 76 -11.02 -16.33 0.09
N LEU A 77 -11.87 -15.31 0.22
CA LEU A 77 -12.91 -15.26 1.24
C LEU A 77 -14.17 -16.01 0.82
N SER A 78 -14.54 -15.90 -0.45
CA SER A 78 -15.72 -16.55 -1.01
C SER A 78 -15.59 -16.71 -2.52
N ASP A 79 -16.10 -17.83 -3.02
CA ASP A 79 -16.23 -18.12 -4.44
C ASP A 79 -17.54 -18.88 -4.68
N ASP A 80 -18.46 -18.30 -5.44
CA ASP A 80 -19.72 -18.94 -5.85
C ASP A 80 -19.73 -19.37 -7.32
N GLY A 81 -18.58 -19.29 -8.00
CA GLY A 81 -18.41 -19.56 -9.43
C GLY A 81 -18.84 -18.42 -10.35
N ARG A 82 -19.43 -17.34 -9.82
CA ARG A 82 -19.77 -16.10 -10.56
C ARG A 82 -19.12 -14.87 -9.96
N ARG A 83 -19.01 -14.81 -8.64
CA ARG A 83 -18.38 -13.75 -7.87
C ARG A 83 -17.32 -14.37 -6.96
N LEU A 84 -16.14 -13.80 -7.05
CA LEU A 84 -15.00 -14.08 -6.21
C LEU A 84 -14.73 -12.87 -5.33
N GLU A 85 -14.47 -13.11 -4.04
CA GLU A 85 -13.92 -12.10 -3.13
C GLU A 85 -12.58 -12.59 -2.60
N VAL A 86 -11.55 -11.77 -2.82
CA VAL A 86 -10.19 -12.01 -2.32
C VAL A 86 -9.77 -10.86 -1.41
N VAL A 87 -9.00 -11.20 -0.38
CA VAL A 87 -8.28 -10.24 0.46
C VAL A 87 -6.81 -10.36 0.13
N VAL A 88 -6.17 -9.20 -0.01
CA VAL A 88 -4.79 -9.09 -0.45
C VAL A 88 -4.06 -8.13 0.46
N GLU A 89 -2.91 -8.58 0.95
CA GLU A 89 -2.06 -7.81 1.84
C GLU A 89 -1.48 -6.57 1.15
N ALA A 90 -1.36 -5.48 1.92
CA ALA A 90 -0.99 -4.16 1.40
C ALA A 90 0.39 -4.13 0.73
N GLY A 91 1.31 -5.00 1.15
CA GLY A 91 2.67 -5.09 0.62
C GLY A 91 2.81 -5.98 -0.63
N GLU A 92 1.77 -6.65 -1.09
CA GLU A 92 1.83 -7.44 -2.33
C GLU A 92 2.17 -6.55 -3.53
N ASP A 93 3.03 -7.03 -4.43
CA ASP A 93 3.32 -6.32 -5.68
C ASP A 93 2.05 -6.33 -6.54
N TRP A 94 1.70 -5.14 -7.06
CA TRP A 94 0.46 -4.99 -7.81
C TRP A 94 0.46 -5.85 -9.08
N HIS A 95 1.54 -5.84 -9.86
CA HIS A 95 1.56 -6.55 -11.13
C HIS A 95 1.61 -8.06 -10.92
N GLU A 96 2.38 -8.54 -9.95
CA GLU A 96 2.41 -9.96 -9.59
C GLU A 96 1.04 -10.43 -9.10
N PHE A 97 0.31 -9.59 -8.36
CA PHE A 97 -1.08 -9.89 -7.99
C PHE A 97 -2.00 -9.99 -9.22
N VAL A 98 -1.89 -9.07 -10.19
CA VAL A 98 -2.63 -9.18 -11.46
C VAL A 98 -2.29 -10.49 -12.16
N LEU A 99 -1.02 -10.87 -12.29
CA LEU A 99 -0.62 -12.14 -12.93
C LEU A 99 -1.16 -13.37 -12.17
N LYS A 100 -1.14 -13.33 -10.84
CA LYS A 100 -1.74 -14.38 -9.99
C LYS A 100 -3.24 -14.49 -10.26
N SER A 101 -3.95 -13.37 -10.35
CA SER A 101 -5.39 -13.37 -10.65
C SER A 101 -5.68 -14.06 -11.99
N LEU A 102 -4.93 -13.71 -13.04
CA LEU A 102 -5.08 -14.29 -14.37
C LEU A 102 -4.75 -15.79 -14.39
N THR A 103 -3.70 -16.21 -13.68
CA THR A 103 -3.31 -17.62 -13.57
C THR A 103 -4.39 -18.47 -12.89
N ASN A 104 -5.15 -17.88 -11.97
CA ASN A 104 -6.27 -18.55 -11.29
C ASN A 104 -7.62 -18.36 -12.00
N GLY A 105 -7.65 -17.68 -13.17
CA GLY A 105 -8.89 -17.40 -13.91
C GLY A 105 -9.77 -16.33 -13.29
N TRP A 106 -9.23 -15.48 -12.41
CA TRP A 106 -9.94 -14.38 -11.76
C TRP A 106 -9.92 -13.14 -12.67
N GLY A 107 -10.98 -12.95 -13.45
CA GLY A 107 -11.12 -11.80 -14.35
C GLY A 107 -11.48 -10.50 -13.63
N GLY A 108 -11.08 -9.36 -14.21
CA GLY A 108 -11.42 -8.00 -13.77
C GLY A 108 -10.21 -7.07 -13.54
N LEU A 109 -8.99 -7.61 -13.50
CA LEU A 109 -7.76 -6.86 -13.21
C LEU A 109 -6.83 -6.70 -14.42
N GLU A 110 -7.13 -7.35 -15.54
CA GLU A 110 -6.28 -7.41 -16.74
C GLU A 110 -5.92 -6.01 -17.29
N ASN A 111 -6.86 -5.06 -17.26
CA ASN A 111 -6.65 -3.69 -17.71
C ASN A 111 -5.68 -2.90 -16.81
N LEU A 112 -5.40 -3.40 -15.62
CA LEU A 112 -4.52 -2.77 -14.63
C LEU A 112 -3.13 -3.45 -14.58
N ALA A 113 -2.83 -4.35 -15.53
CA ALA A 113 -1.52 -4.99 -15.63
C ALA A 113 -0.38 -3.97 -15.80
N LEU A 114 0.83 -4.33 -15.35
CA LEU A 114 2.07 -3.55 -15.41
C LEU A 114 2.07 -2.21 -14.66
N ILE A 115 1.01 -1.87 -13.92
CA ILE A 115 1.07 -0.72 -13.00
C ILE A 115 2.06 -1.05 -11.88
N PRO A 116 3.13 -0.24 -11.68
CA PRO A 116 4.09 -0.49 -10.62
C PRO A 116 3.56 -0.05 -9.26
N GLY A 117 3.98 -0.72 -8.20
CA GLY A 117 3.62 -0.37 -6.83
C GLY A 117 3.08 -1.58 -6.07
N CYS A 118 2.46 -1.32 -4.93
CA CYS A 118 1.87 -2.37 -4.11
C CYS A 118 0.35 -2.23 -4.05
N VAL A 119 -0.31 -3.33 -3.67
CA VAL A 119 -1.77 -3.40 -3.56
C VAL A 119 -2.32 -2.36 -2.58
N GLY A 120 -1.65 -2.12 -1.46
CA GLY A 120 -2.06 -1.13 -0.46
C GLY A 120 -2.03 0.32 -0.97
N ALA A 121 -1.23 0.61 -2.00
CA ALA A 121 -1.18 1.94 -2.63
C ALA A 121 -2.27 2.12 -3.69
N SER A 122 -2.88 1.04 -4.20
CA SER A 122 -3.87 1.09 -5.28
C SER A 122 -5.09 1.99 -4.97
N PRO A 123 -5.63 2.03 -3.72
CA PRO A 123 -6.80 2.86 -3.41
C PRO A 123 -6.43 4.33 -3.17
N MET A 124 -5.15 4.65 -2.89
CA MET A 124 -4.70 6.02 -2.57
C MET A 124 -5.04 7.01 -3.69
N GLN A 125 -4.82 6.59 -4.93
CA GLN A 125 -5.10 7.38 -6.13
C GLN A 125 -6.09 6.71 -7.07
N ASN A 126 -6.90 5.76 -6.57
CA ASN A 126 -7.84 5.01 -7.40
C ASN A 126 -7.20 4.61 -8.74
N ILE A 127 -6.15 3.78 -8.70
CA ILE A 127 -5.35 3.46 -9.90
C ILE A 127 -6.25 3.01 -11.04
N GLY A 128 -5.87 3.38 -12.26
CA GLY A 128 -6.69 3.05 -13.42
C GLY A 128 -5.94 3.19 -14.73
N ALA A 129 -6.23 2.28 -15.65
CA ALA A 129 -5.68 2.22 -16.99
C ALA A 129 -6.68 1.53 -17.93
N TYR A 130 -6.59 1.85 -19.22
CA TYR A 130 -7.41 1.23 -20.27
C TYR A 130 -8.92 1.19 -19.97
N GLY A 131 -9.46 2.25 -19.34
CA GLY A 131 -10.89 2.39 -19.06
C GLY A 131 -11.40 1.65 -17.81
N VAL A 132 -10.52 1.06 -17.01
CA VAL A 132 -10.84 0.43 -15.72
C VAL A 132 -10.11 1.15 -14.60
N GLU A 133 -10.76 1.28 -13.46
CA GLU A 133 -10.20 1.79 -12.21
C GLU A 133 -10.37 0.75 -11.09
N ILE A 134 -9.53 0.82 -10.04
CA ILE A 134 -9.61 -0.14 -8.93
C ILE A 134 -11.00 -0.16 -8.29
N LYS A 135 -11.68 1.00 -8.24
CA LYS A 135 -13.04 1.12 -7.70
C LYS A 135 -14.06 0.21 -8.39
N ASP A 136 -13.82 -0.20 -9.64
CA ASP A 136 -14.73 -1.03 -10.44
C ASP A 136 -14.77 -2.49 -9.94
N VAL A 137 -13.72 -2.92 -9.22
CA VAL A 137 -13.58 -4.27 -8.64
C VAL A 137 -13.38 -4.25 -7.11
N PHE A 138 -13.49 -3.08 -6.49
CA PHE A 138 -13.21 -2.88 -5.07
C PHE A 138 -14.42 -3.25 -4.18
N SER A 139 -14.17 -4.03 -3.12
CA SER A 139 -15.17 -4.38 -2.10
C SER A 139 -15.02 -3.48 -0.86
N TRP A 140 -13.89 -3.60 -0.17
CA TRP A 140 -13.54 -2.86 1.05
C TRP A 140 -12.02 -2.90 1.25
N LEU A 141 -11.52 -2.07 2.17
CA LEU A 141 -10.14 -2.14 2.68
C LEU A 141 -10.13 -1.98 4.20
N GLU A 142 -9.02 -2.36 4.82
CA GLU A 142 -8.72 -2.06 6.22
C GLU A 142 -7.52 -1.10 6.30
N ALA A 143 -7.58 -0.17 7.24
CA ALA A 143 -6.52 0.80 7.48
C ALA A 143 -6.32 0.98 8.99
N ILE A 144 -5.07 1.10 9.41
CA ILE A 144 -4.71 1.44 10.79
C ILE A 144 -4.72 2.97 10.91
N GLU A 145 -5.59 3.50 11.78
CA GLU A 145 -5.61 4.93 12.06
C GLU A 145 -4.39 5.32 12.89
N ILE A 146 -3.52 6.18 12.36
CA ILE A 146 -2.25 6.58 13.00
C ILE A 146 -2.46 7.14 14.42
N LYS A 147 -3.55 7.89 14.66
CA LYS A 147 -3.81 8.54 15.95
C LYS A 147 -4.18 7.56 17.06
N THR A 148 -4.92 6.50 16.73
CA THR A 148 -5.53 5.58 17.70
C THR A 148 -4.93 4.18 17.65
N CYS A 149 -4.18 3.85 16.59
CA CYS A 149 -3.70 2.52 16.24
C CYS A 149 -4.82 1.47 16.04
N HIS A 150 -6.07 1.93 15.91
CA HIS A 150 -7.21 1.04 15.66
C HIS A 150 -7.32 0.70 14.19
N LEU A 151 -7.66 -0.56 13.92
CA LEU A 151 -8.01 -1.02 12.59
C LEU A 151 -9.43 -0.54 12.26
N LYS A 152 -9.58 0.12 11.11
CA LYS A 152 -10.86 0.58 10.60
C LYS A 152 -11.06 0.02 9.19
N ARG A 153 -12.23 -0.57 8.97
CA ARG A 153 -12.68 -1.00 7.65
C ARG A 153 -13.39 0.15 6.93
N PHE A 154 -13.10 0.31 5.64
CA PHE A 154 -13.75 1.26 4.75
C PHE A 154 -14.40 0.50 3.60
N ASN A 155 -15.69 0.73 3.39
CA ASN A 155 -16.36 0.27 2.16
C ASN A 155 -16.12 1.25 1.00
N LEU A 156 -16.51 0.85 -0.21
CA LEU A 156 -16.37 1.66 -1.43
C LEU A 156 -16.89 3.11 -1.29
N LYS A 157 -18.04 3.32 -0.65
CA LYS A 157 -18.64 4.66 -0.49
C LYS A 157 -17.83 5.53 0.47
N GLU A 158 -17.26 4.94 1.52
CA GLU A 158 -16.45 5.65 2.50
C GLU A 158 -15.07 6.04 1.95
N CYS A 159 -14.52 5.26 1.03
CA CYS A 159 -13.25 5.57 0.35
C CYS A 159 -13.33 6.80 -0.57
N LYS A 160 -14.54 7.16 -1.04
CA LYS A 160 -14.79 8.24 -2.02
C LYS A 160 -13.82 8.21 -3.20
N LEU A 161 -13.65 7.04 -3.80
CA LEU A 161 -12.75 6.85 -4.95
C LEU A 161 -13.27 7.62 -6.17
N ASP A 162 -12.44 8.51 -6.69
CA ASP A 162 -12.72 9.31 -7.90
C ASP A 162 -11.45 9.38 -8.77
N TYR A 163 -11.49 10.09 -9.89
CA TYR A 163 -10.35 10.20 -10.81
C TYR A 163 -9.09 10.72 -10.10
N ARG A 164 -8.15 9.81 -9.79
CA ARG A 164 -6.89 10.08 -9.08
C ARG A 164 -7.03 10.66 -7.66
N GLU A 165 -8.17 10.40 -7.03
CA GLU A 165 -8.55 10.95 -5.73
C GLU A 165 -9.18 9.89 -4.82
N SER A 166 -8.97 10.05 -3.50
CA SER A 166 -9.59 9.24 -2.44
C SER A 166 -9.56 10.02 -1.12
N VAL A 167 -10.25 9.54 -0.08
CA VAL A 167 -10.15 10.14 1.27
C VAL A 167 -8.78 9.96 1.94
N PHE A 168 -7.89 9.15 1.35
CA PHE A 168 -6.58 8.81 1.92
C PHE A 168 -5.45 9.70 1.40
N LYS A 169 -5.70 10.49 0.36
CA LYS A 169 -4.77 11.49 -0.18
C LYS A 169 -4.82 12.78 0.63
#